data_AF-A0A3N4LGD2-F1
#
_entry.id   AF-A0A3N4LGD2-F1
#
_cell.length_a   1.000
_cell.length_b   1.000
_cell.length_c   1.000
_cell.angle_alpha   90.00
_cell.angle_beta   90.00
_cell.angle_gamma   90.00
#
_symmetry.space_group_name_H-M   'P 1'
#
loop_
_entity.id
_entity.type
_entity.pdbx_description
1 polymer ?
#
loop_
_entity_poly.entity_id
_entity_poly.type
_entity_poly.pdbx_seq_one_letter_code
_entity_poly.pdbx_strand_id
1 'polypeptide(L)'
;MVEGGWRSLTFSNRIDPDKFFCVYEISGGKCNDTSCERQHFRQIALSDDEILVELGSVMEGDTDDARNSYRDGLRELITDMRSRKINDFETVAAEISLYRSSFFNDTSRVVRLTKGP
;
A
#
# COMPACT_ATOMS: atom_id res chain seq x y z
N MET A 1 3.94 -11.54 8.22
CA MET A 1 2.84 -10.94 7.46
C MET A 1 1.98 -10.18 8.45
N VAL A 2 1.80 -8.87 8.26
CA VAL A 2 0.91 -8.05 9.10
C VAL A 2 -0.52 -8.51 8.84
N GLU A 3 -1.37 -8.59 9.88
CA GLU A 3 -2.80 -8.87 9.70
C GLU A 3 -3.40 -7.86 8.71
N GLY A 4 -4.08 -8.36 7.66
CA GLY A 4 -4.67 -7.54 6.60
C GLY A 4 -3.81 -7.38 5.33
N GLY A 5 -2.56 -7.84 5.29
CA GLY A 5 -1.74 -7.80 4.07
C GLY A 5 -1.61 -6.39 3.48
N TRP A 6 -1.92 -6.25 2.18
CA TRP A 6 -1.93 -4.96 1.48
C TRP A 6 -2.98 -3.96 2.00
N ARG A 7 -4.00 -4.45 2.72
CA ARG A 7 -5.06 -3.62 3.31
C ARG A 7 -4.71 -3.13 4.72
N SER A 8 -3.48 -3.37 5.18
CA SER A 8 -3.05 -2.91 6.50
C SER A 8 -3.07 -1.38 6.55
N LEU A 9 -3.67 -0.84 7.61
CA LEU A 9 -3.68 0.60 7.90
C LEU A 9 -2.28 1.18 8.13
N THR A 10 -1.28 0.32 8.37
CA THR A 10 0.14 0.69 8.49
C THR A 10 0.67 1.41 7.24
N PHE A 11 0.07 1.16 6.08
CA PHE A 11 0.47 1.76 4.81
C PHE A 11 -0.42 2.94 4.40
N SER A 12 -1.42 3.31 5.20
CA SER A 12 -2.33 4.41 4.84
C SER A 12 -1.71 5.78 5.09
N ASN A 13 -1.58 6.56 4.03
CA ASN A 13 -1.18 7.96 4.09
C ASN A 13 -2.34 8.90 4.48
N ARG A 14 -3.52 8.38 4.86
CA ARG A 14 -4.71 9.17 5.26
C ARG A 14 -4.78 9.52 6.73
N ILE A 15 -3.82 9.05 7.53
CA ILE A 15 -3.77 9.33 8.95
C ILE A 15 -3.39 10.80 9.14
N ASP A 16 -4.33 11.59 9.66
CA ASP A 16 -4.09 12.95 10.11
C ASP A 16 -3.46 12.89 11.52
N PRO A 17 -2.17 13.27 11.69
CA PRO A 17 -1.47 13.16 12.96
C PRO A 17 -2.00 14.15 14.01
N ASP A 18 -2.65 15.23 13.58
CA ASP A 18 -3.19 16.27 14.46
C ASP A 18 -4.61 15.96 14.92
N LYS A 19 -5.24 14.93 14.33
CA LYS A 19 -6.55 14.42 14.76
C LYS A 19 -6.43 13.13 15.53
N PHE A 20 -7.00 13.15 16.72
CA PHE A 20 -7.18 11.94 17.49
C PHE A 20 -8.24 11.02 16.88
N PHE A 21 -8.05 9.73 17.08
CA PHE A 21 -9.02 8.71 16.73
C PHE A 21 -10.31 8.77 17.58
N CYS A 22 -11.39 8.25 16.99
CA CYS A 22 -12.66 8.06 17.66
C CYS A 22 -12.53 7.03 18.80
N VAL A 23 -12.81 7.45 20.03
CA VAL A 23 -12.65 6.61 21.24
C VAL A 23 -13.50 5.34 21.17
N TYR A 24 -14.69 5.41 20.59
CA TYR A 24 -15.57 4.26 20.42
C TYR A 24 -14.95 3.20 19.51
N GLU A 25 -14.31 3.60 18.42
CA GLU A 25 -13.65 2.68 17.49
C GLU A 25 -12.38 2.09 18.08
N ILE A 26 -11.59 2.88 18.82
CA ILE A 26 -10.41 2.40 19.55
C ILE A 26 -10.81 1.34 20.59
N SER A 27 -12.01 1.47 21.18
CA SER A 27 -12.55 0.51 22.15
C SER A 27 -13.14 -0.76 21.50
N GLY A 28 -13.00 -0.92 20.18
CA GLY A 28 -13.54 -2.06 19.43
C GLY A 28 -15.01 -1.93 19.04
N GLY A 29 -15.62 -0.77 19.28
CA GLY A 29 -16.99 -0.46 18.85
C GLY A 29 -17.07 0.10 17.43
N LYS A 30 -18.29 0.37 16.99
CA LYS A 30 -18.56 1.11 15.74
C LYS A 30 -19.17 2.46 16.08
N CYS A 31 -18.59 3.55 15.57
CA CYS A 31 -19.20 4.86 15.71
C CYS A 31 -20.34 5.02 14.69
N ASN A 32 -21.53 5.37 15.18
CA ASN A 32 -22.71 5.64 14.36
C ASN A 32 -23.09 7.12 14.31
N ASP A 33 -22.34 7.98 15.01
CA ASP A 33 -22.55 9.43 15.01
C ASP A 33 -22.04 10.04 13.69
N THR A 34 -22.94 10.65 12.94
CA THR A 34 -22.64 11.32 11.66
C THR A 34 -21.99 12.68 11.84
N SER A 35 -22.01 13.24 13.06
CA SER A 35 -21.39 14.51 13.44
C SER A 35 -20.04 14.34 14.14
N CYS A 36 -19.52 13.11 14.23
CA CYS A 36 -18.24 12.86 14.88
C CYS A 36 -17.08 13.46 14.08
N GLU A 37 -16.37 14.41 14.68
CA GLU A 37 -15.22 15.12 14.07
C GLU A 37 -13.88 14.39 14.27
N ARG A 38 -13.90 13.23 14.94
CA ARG A 38 -12.71 12.42 15.24
C ARG A 38 -12.32 11.58 14.02
N GLN A 39 -11.07 11.15 13.98
CA GLN A 39 -10.61 10.26 12.91
C GLN A 39 -11.19 8.85 13.08
N HIS A 40 -11.75 8.29 12.01
CA HIS A 40 -12.30 6.94 11.98
C HIS A 40 -11.45 5.96 11.17
N PHE A 41 -11.32 4.71 11.62
CA PHE A 41 -10.58 3.66 10.90
C PHE A 41 -11.12 3.43 9.48
N ARG A 42 -12.45 3.49 9.31
CA ARG A 42 -13.10 3.37 8.00
C ARG A 42 -12.74 4.47 7.00
N GLN A 43 -12.37 5.66 7.51
CA GLN A 43 -12.01 6.81 6.67
C GLN A 43 -10.54 6.78 6.28
N ILE A 44 -9.70 6.18 7.12
CA ILE A 44 -8.27 6.03 6.83
C ILE A 44 -7.96 4.71 6.13
N ALA A 45 -8.91 3.78 6.02
CA ALA A 45 -8.75 2.62 5.15
C ALA A 45 -8.67 3.06 3.68
N LEU A 46 -7.71 2.48 2.95
CA LEU A 46 -7.64 2.61 1.49
C LEU A 46 -8.47 1.49 0.87
N SER A 47 -9.21 1.79 -0.19
CA SER A 47 -9.84 0.77 -1.04
C SER A 47 -8.79 0.06 -1.90
N ASP A 48 -9.15 -1.10 -2.41
CA ASP A 48 -8.27 -1.91 -3.26
C ASP A 48 -7.74 -1.11 -4.47
N ASP A 49 -8.60 -0.34 -5.16
CA ASP A 49 -8.20 0.51 -6.27
C ASP A 49 -7.21 1.61 -5.86
N GLU A 50 -7.41 2.20 -4.68
CA GLU A 50 -6.54 3.25 -4.16
C GLU A 50 -5.16 2.70 -3.76
N ILE A 51 -5.12 1.50 -3.18
CA ILE A 51 -3.87 0.79 -2.88
C ILE A 51 -3.12 0.48 -4.18
N LEU A 52 -3.82 0.02 -5.23
CA LEU A 52 -3.20 -0.25 -6.53
C LEU A 52 -2.66 1.03 -7.19
N VAL A 53 -3.36 2.15 -7.05
CA VAL A 53 -2.88 3.47 -7.52
C VAL A 53 -1.63 3.89 -6.75
N GLU A 54 -1.61 3.77 -5.42
CA GLU A 54 -0.43 4.10 -4.62
C GLU A 54 0.76 3.23 -5.03
N LEU A 55 0.60 1.91 -5.10
CA LEU A 55 1.63 0.96 -5.53
C LEU A 55 2.14 1.27 -6.95
N GLY A 56 1.24 1.69 -7.85
CA GLY A 56 1.54 2.07 -9.23
C GLY A 56 2.21 3.45 -9.40
N SER A 57 2.09 4.32 -8.40
CA SER A 57 2.53 5.73 -8.46
C SER A 57 3.93 5.97 -7.90
N VAL A 58 4.50 4.98 -7.21
CA VAL A 58 5.83 5.11 -6.59
C VAL A 58 6.87 5.37 -7.66
N MET A 59 7.61 6.47 -7.53
CA MET A 59 8.77 6.76 -8.36
C MET A 59 10.01 6.26 -7.64
N GLU A 60 10.62 5.24 -8.22
CA GLU A 60 11.80 4.57 -7.68
C GLU A 60 13.00 4.88 -8.58
N GLY A 61 14.11 5.30 -7.98
CA GLY A 61 15.36 5.62 -8.69
C GLY A 61 15.90 7.02 -8.39
N ASP A 62 17.22 7.11 -8.23
CA ASP A 62 17.91 8.36 -7.87
C ASP A 62 18.06 9.32 -9.07
N THR A 63 18.11 8.78 -10.29
CA THR A 63 18.24 9.54 -11.54
C THR A 63 16.93 9.56 -12.33
N ASP A 64 16.77 10.57 -13.19
CA ASP A 64 15.62 10.64 -14.10
C ASP A 64 15.52 9.42 -15.02
N ASP A 65 16.66 8.92 -15.50
CA ASP A 65 16.70 7.73 -16.35
C ASP A 65 16.24 6.47 -15.59
N ALA A 66 16.66 6.31 -14.34
CA ALA A 66 16.22 5.19 -13.49
C ALA A 66 14.72 5.28 -13.20
N ARG A 67 14.20 6.48 -12.89
CA ARG A 67 12.77 6.72 -12.68
C ARG A 67 11.93 6.42 -13.92
N ASN A 68 12.40 6.87 -15.09
CA ASN A 68 11.73 6.61 -16.36
C ASN A 68 11.73 5.11 -16.68
N SER A 69 12.87 4.44 -16.54
CA SER A 69 12.99 2.99 -16.74
C SER A 69 12.07 2.20 -15.81
N TYR A 70 12.00 2.59 -14.53
CA TYR A 70 11.09 1.99 -13.56
C TYR A 70 9.64 2.12 -13.98
N ARG A 71 9.23 3.35 -14.33
CA ARG A 71 7.86 3.68 -14.73
C ARG A 71 7.45 2.93 -15.99
N ASP A 72 8.33 2.86 -16.98
CA ASP A 72 8.01 2.24 -18.26
C ASP A 72 7.89 0.71 -18.09
N GLY A 73 8.77 0.06 -17.32
CA GLY A 73 8.61 -1.36 -16.98
C GLY A 73 7.37 -1.67 -16.12
N LEU A 74 6.99 -0.76 -15.20
CA LEU A 74 5.76 -0.90 -14.42
C LEU A 74 4.51 -0.81 -15.30
N ARG A 75 4.52 0.08 -16.30
CA ARG A 75 3.44 0.17 -17.30
C ARG A 75 3.33 -1.08 -18.16
N GLU A 76 4.46 -1.65 -18.57
CA GLU A 76 4.50 -2.91 -19.32
C GLU A 76 3.92 -4.05 -18.48
N LEU A 77 4.32 -4.18 -17.21
CA LEU A 77 3.80 -5.19 -16.29
C LEU A 77 2.27 -5.10 -16.12
N ILE A 78 1.75 -3.89 -15.87
CA ILE A 78 0.31 -3.66 -15.73
C ILE A 78 -0.44 -3.98 -17.03
N THR A 79 0.16 -3.64 -18.18
CA THR A 79 -0.41 -3.94 -19.50
C THR A 79 -0.43 -5.45 -19.77
N ASP A 80 0.64 -6.16 -19.42
CA ASP A 80 0.73 -7.61 -19.52
C ASP A 80 -0.32 -8.31 -18.65
N MET A 81 -0.45 -7.92 -17.38
CA MET A 81 -1.47 -8.46 -16.47
C MET A 81 -2.88 -8.25 -17.03
N ARG A 82 -3.16 -7.04 -17.56
CA ARG A 82 -4.44 -6.74 -18.22
C ARG A 82 -4.69 -7.64 -19.44
N SER A 83 -3.66 -7.88 -20.26
CA SER A 83 -3.78 -8.77 -21.43
C SER A 83 -4.08 -10.22 -21.05
N ARG A 84 -3.53 -10.68 -19.92
CA ARG A 84 -3.78 -12.00 -19.32
C ARG A 84 -5.09 -12.07 -18.52
N LYS A 85 -5.87 -10.98 -18.48
CA LYS A 85 -7.11 -10.82 -17.69
C LYS A 85 -6.91 -11.02 -16.18
N ILE A 86 -5.70 -10.76 -15.69
CA ILE A 86 -5.40 -10.74 -14.26
C ILE A 86 -5.85 -9.38 -13.72
N ASN A 87 -6.89 -9.40 -12.90
CA ASN A 87 -7.47 -8.20 -12.29
C ASN A 87 -7.82 -8.42 -10.81
N ASP A 88 -7.44 -9.56 -10.22
CA ASP A 88 -7.66 -9.78 -8.80
C ASP A 88 -6.63 -8.97 -8.00
N PHE A 89 -7.12 -8.28 -6.98
CA PHE A 89 -6.32 -7.34 -6.20
C PHE A 89 -5.07 -7.98 -5.59
N GLU A 90 -5.21 -9.18 -5.02
CA GLU A 90 -4.12 -9.88 -4.33
C GLU A 90 -2.95 -10.16 -5.28
N THR A 91 -3.23 -10.70 -6.47
CA THR A 91 -2.21 -11.01 -7.47
C THR A 91 -1.60 -9.74 -8.06
N VAL A 92 -2.40 -8.74 -8.40
CA VAL A 92 -1.89 -7.48 -8.96
C VAL A 92 -0.97 -6.77 -7.95
N ALA A 93 -1.37 -6.69 -6.68
CA ALA A 93 -0.55 -6.09 -5.63
C ALA A 93 0.75 -6.87 -5.38
N ALA A 94 0.70 -8.21 -5.43
CA ALA A 94 1.87 -9.07 -5.31
C ALA A 94 2.86 -8.86 -6.46
N GLU A 95 2.38 -8.86 -7.71
CA GLU A 95 3.20 -8.68 -8.91
C GLU A 95 3.90 -7.31 -8.94
N ILE A 96 3.18 -6.21 -8.63
CA ILE A 96 3.77 -4.87 -8.55
C ILE A 96 4.87 -4.81 -7.48
N SER A 97 4.64 -5.48 -6.36
CA SER A 97 5.60 -5.49 -5.24
C SER A 97 6.82 -6.34 -5.52
N LEU A 98 6.64 -7.46 -6.22
CA LEU A 98 7.75 -8.27 -6.74
C LEU A 98 8.59 -7.47 -7.73
N TYR A 99 7.94 -6.79 -8.69
CA TYR A 99 8.62 -5.91 -9.64
C TYR A 99 9.47 -4.85 -8.92
N ARG A 100 8.87 -4.13 -7.96
CA ARG A 100 9.58 -3.13 -7.14
C ARG A 100 10.80 -3.71 -6.43
N SER A 101 10.67 -4.90 -5.83
CA SER A 101 11.79 -5.56 -5.14
C SER A 101 12.91 -6.02 -6.09
N SER A 102 12.54 -6.44 -7.31
CA SER A 102 13.49 -6.92 -8.32
C SER A 102 14.24 -5.78 -9.03
N PHE A 103 13.60 -4.62 -9.18
CA PHE A 103 14.16 -3.49 -9.93
C PHE A 103 15.46 -2.94 -9.32
N PHE A 104 15.55 -2.91 -7.98
CA PHE A 104 16.76 -2.48 -7.29
C PHE A 104 17.78 -3.59 -7.04
N ASN A 105 17.48 -4.83 -7.45
CA ASN A 105 18.22 -6.03 -7.04
C ASN A 105 18.41 -6.13 -5.51
N ASP A 106 17.54 -5.44 -4.75
CA ASP A 106 17.74 -5.18 -3.33
C ASP A 106 16.83 -6.10 -2.50
N THR A 107 17.31 -7.33 -2.33
CA THR A 107 16.74 -8.29 -1.40
C THR A 107 16.94 -7.91 0.08
N SER A 108 17.53 -6.74 0.40
CA SER A 108 17.88 -6.35 1.78
C SER A 108 16.83 -5.50 2.50
N ARG A 109 15.77 -5.04 1.81
CA ARG A 109 14.66 -4.30 2.43
C ARG A 109 13.48 -5.16 2.92
N VAL A 110 13.59 -6.49 2.89
CA VAL A 110 12.77 -7.32 3.77
C VAL A 110 13.32 -7.13 5.18
N VAL A 111 12.54 -6.53 6.07
CA VAL A 111 12.89 -6.38 7.49
C VAL A 111 13.31 -7.74 8.02
N ARG A 112 14.63 -7.95 8.17
CA ARG A 112 15.14 -9.06 8.96
C ARG A 112 14.78 -8.70 10.40
N LEU A 113 13.66 -9.24 10.88
CA LEU A 113 13.39 -9.29 12.31
C LEU A 113 14.52 -10.12 12.92
N THR A 114 15.58 -9.44 13.37
CA THR A 114 16.57 -10.04 14.25
C THR A 114 15.81 -10.46 15.51
N LYS A 115 15.48 -11.75 15.60
CA LYS A 115 15.17 -12.34 16.90
C LYS A 115 16.37 -12.08 17.80
N GLY A 116 16.11 -11.46 18.94
CA GLY A 116 16.99 -11.54 20.09
C GLY A 116 16.15 -11.55 21.36
N PRO A 117 16.74 -11.89 22.50
CA PRO A 117 17.91 -12.77 22.72
C PRO A 117 17.54 -14.26 22.77
#